data_AF-A0A3D1T071-F1
#
_entry.id   AF-A0A3D1T071-F1
#
_cell.length_a   1.000
_cell.length_b   1.000
_cell.length_c   1.000
_cell.angle_alpha   90.00
_cell.angle_beta   90.00
_cell.angle_gamma   90.00
#
_symmetry.space_group_name_H-M   'P 1'
#
loop_
_entity.id
_entity.type
_entity.pdbx_description
1 polymer ?
#
loop_
_entity_poly.entity_id
_entity_poly.type
_entity_poly.pdbx_seq_one_letter_code
_entity_poly.pdbx_strand_id
1 'polypeptide(L)'
;PIYITGLIGLLLGAAAGASHVQCTCAVNDIAPQGKGGALFGMMNLFNFITVIIFQSGTGYLLHWFPAQISGTYTAIGFLVVLGIVAGAVILSLAALFVLQPFSPEIMKEGGGIVTQCKATRHR
;
A
#
# COMPACT_ATOMS: atom_id res chain seq x y z
N PRO A 1 -7.08 14.79 -22.68
CA PRO A 1 -6.07 14.68 -21.60
C PRO A 1 -6.68 14.23 -20.26
N ILE A 2 -7.59 15.01 -19.66
CA ILE A 2 -8.11 14.75 -18.30
C ILE A 2 -8.90 13.44 -18.15
N TYR A 3 -9.65 13.03 -19.19
CA TYR A 3 -10.41 11.77 -19.18
C TYR A 3 -9.50 10.53 -19.19
N ILE A 4 -8.38 10.58 -19.91
CA ILE A 4 -7.40 9.49 -19.95
C ILE A 4 -6.69 9.39 -18.60
N THR A 5 -6.25 10.51 -18.04
CA THR A 5 -5.64 10.54 -16.71
C THR A 5 -6.61 10.06 -15.63
N GLY A 6 -7.89 10.45 -15.74
CA GLY A 6 -8.95 10.00 -14.83
C GLY A 6 -9.23 8.51 -14.93
N LEU A 7 -9.29 7.94 -16.14
CA LEU A 7 -9.49 6.50 -16.34
C LEU A 7 -8.30 5.69 -15.83
N ILE A 8 -7.08 6.13 -16.12
CA ILE A 8 -5.87 5.48 -15.61
C ILE A 8 -5.83 5.56 -14.07
N GLY A 9 -6.16 6.71 -13.50
CA GLY A 9 -6.26 6.88 -12.05
C GLY A 9 -7.32 5.98 -11.40
N LEU A 10 -8.47 5.82 -12.06
CA LEU A 10 -9.52 4.91 -11.60
C LEU A 10 -9.05 3.45 -11.60
N LEU A 11 -8.46 2.99 -12.71
CA LEU A 11 -7.95 1.62 -12.83
C LEU A 11 -6.81 1.35 -11.83
N LEU A 12 -5.89 2.30 -11.68
CA LEU A 12 -4.81 2.21 -10.70
C LEU A 12 -5.34 2.17 -9.27
N GLY A 13 -6.32 3.01 -8.93
CA GLY A 13 -6.98 3.02 -7.63
C GLY A 13 -7.74 1.73 -7.34
N ALA A 14 -8.47 1.20 -8.31
CA ALA A 14 -9.19 -0.07 -8.19
C ALA A 14 -8.23 -1.24 -7.97
N ALA A 15 -7.15 -1.32 -8.74
CA ALA A 15 -6.11 -2.35 -8.59
C ALA A 15 -5.41 -2.25 -7.22
N ALA A 16 -5.01 -1.03 -6.80
CA ALA A 16 -4.38 -0.81 -5.51
C ALA A 16 -5.31 -1.20 -4.34
N GLY A 17 -6.59 -0.85 -4.43
CA GLY A 17 -7.60 -1.25 -3.44
C GLY A 17 -7.78 -2.76 -3.35
N ALA A 18 -7.88 -3.45 -4.50
CA ALA A 18 -8.01 -4.90 -4.54
C ALA A 18 -6.78 -5.59 -3.90
N SER A 19 -5.57 -5.16 -4.25
CA SER A 19 -4.32 -5.68 -3.67
C SER A 19 -4.23 -5.43 -2.15
N HIS A 20 -4.64 -4.24 -1.69
CA HIS A 20 -4.64 -3.91 -0.27
C HIS A 20 -5.60 -4.79 0.53
N VAL A 21 -6.81 -5.02 0.01
CA VAL A 21 -7.81 -5.90 0.66
C VAL A 21 -7.29 -7.33 0.72
N GLN A 22 -6.75 -7.88 -0.37
CA GLN A 22 -6.20 -9.24 -0.38
C GLN A 22 -5.02 -9.40 0.58
N CYS A 23 -4.10 -8.43 0.63
CA CYS A 23 -3.01 -8.41 1.59
C CYS A 23 -3.54 -8.38 3.03
N THR A 24 -4.58 -7.59 3.28
CA THR A 24 -5.22 -7.49 4.60
C THR A 24 -5.86 -8.79 5.03
N CYS A 25 -6.56 -9.47 4.12
CA CYS A 25 -7.13 -10.79 4.38
C CYS A 25 -6.03 -11.83 4.66
N ALA A 26 -4.97 -11.88 3.84
CA ALA A 26 -3.86 -12.83 4.03
C ALA A 26 -3.14 -12.61 5.38
N VAL A 27 -2.90 -11.36 5.75
CA VAL A 27 -2.26 -11.00 7.02
C VAL A 27 -3.19 -11.33 8.20
N ASN A 28 -4.49 -11.10 8.06
CA ASN A 28 -5.49 -11.48 9.06
C ASN A 28 -5.59 -13.01 9.25
N ASP A 29 -5.45 -13.80 8.18
CA ASP A 29 -5.48 -15.27 8.26
C ASP A 29 -4.25 -15.87 8.98
N ILE A 30 -3.11 -15.16 8.95
CA ILE A 30 -1.87 -15.55 9.65
C ILE A 30 -1.88 -15.07 11.12
N ALA A 31 -2.80 -14.18 11.49
CA ALA A 31 -2.78 -13.53 12.80
C ALA A 31 -3.25 -14.45 13.95
N PRO A 32 -2.64 -14.33 15.15
CA PRO A 32 -3.09 -15.06 16.34
C PRO A 32 -4.54 -14.74 16.69
N GLN A 33 -5.30 -15.75 17.11
CA GLN A 33 -6.71 -15.59 17.48
C GLN A 33 -6.89 -14.54 18.57
N GLY A 34 -7.84 -13.61 18.37
CA GLY A 34 -8.11 -12.50 19.29
C GLY A 34 -7.36 -11.20 19.01
N LYS A 35 -6.41 -11.16 18.06
CA LYS A 35 -5.67 -9.93 17.69
C LYS A 35 -6.01 -9.34 16.32
N GLY A 36 -7.01 -9.88 15.62
CA GLY A 36 -7.41 -9.40 14.28
C GLY A 36 -7.70 -7.90 14.23
N GLY A 37 -8.43 -7.35 15.21
CA GLY A 37 -8.75 -5.92 15.27
C GLY A 37 -7.53 -4.99 15.34
N ALA A 38 -6.50 -5.37 16.11
CA ALA A 38 -5.25 -4.61 16.19
C ALA A 38 -4.43 -4.69 14.89
N LEU A 39 -4.49 -5.84 14.22
CA LEU A 39 -3.83 -6.08 12.94
C LEU A 39 -4.46 -5.25 11.82
N PHE A 40 -5.79 -5.27 11.70
CA PHE A 40 -6.54 -4.40 10.79
C PHE A 40 -6.26 -2.91 11.05
N GLY A 41 -6.16 -2.52 12.34
CA GLY A 41 -5.78 -1.16 12.73
C GLY A 41 -4.38 -0.78 12.26
N MET A 42 -3.39 -1.66 12.44
CA MET A 42 -2.01 -1.46 11.97
C MET A 42 -1.92 -1.30 10.45
N MET A 43 -2.66 -2.11 9.68
CA MET A 43 -2.65 -2.02 8.22
C MET A 43 -3.21 -0.69 7.72
N ASN A 44 -4.32 -0.23 8.30
CA ASN A 44 -4.86 1.08 7.98
C ASN A 44 -3.92 2.22 8.42
N LEU A 45 -3.30 2.11 9.59
CA LEU A 45 -2.33 3.10 10.06
C LEU A 45 -1.13 3.21 9.10
N PHE A 46 -0.60 2.08 8.64
CA PHE A 46 0.50 2.05 7.67
C PHE A 46 0.12 2.73 6.35
N ASN A 47 -1.10 2.48 5.87
CA ASN A 47 -1.63 3.13 4.68
C ASN A 47 -1.72 4.66 4.88
N PHE A 48 -2.30 5.13 5.99
CA PHE A 48 -2.38 6.56 6.28
C PHE A 48 -1.01 7.22 6.40
N ILE A 49 -0.06 6.60 7.10
CA ILE A 49 1.31 7.12 7.22
C ILE A 49 1.96 7.25 5.85
N THR A 50 1.81 6.24 5.00
CA THR A 50 2.36 6.25 3.63
C THR A 50 1.74 7.38 2.82
N VAL A 51 0.42 7.53 2.85
CA VAL A 51 -0.29 8.62 2.17
C VAL A 51 0.18 10.00 2.67
N ILE A 52 0.34 10.18 3.98
CA ILE A 52 0.82 11.44 4.57
C ILE A 52 2.25 11.74 4.09
N ILE A 53 3.15 10.76 4.07
CA ILE A 53 4.52 10.94 3.60
C ILE A 53 4.55 11.30 2.11
N PHE A 54 3.78 10.61 1.27
CA PHE A 54 3.73 10.90 -0.16
C PHE A 54 3.10 12.26 -0.47
N GLN A 55 2.01 12.63 0.21
CA GLN A 55 1.38 13.94 0.02
C GLN A 55 2.27 15.09 0.51
N SER A 56 2.88 14.94 1.70
CA SER A 56 3.79 15.95 2.23
C SER A 56 5.09 16.05 1.40
N GLY A 57 5.66 14.91 1.01
CA GLY A 57 6.87 14.84 0.19
C GLY A 57 6.68 15.42 -1.21
N THR A 58 5.56 15.12 -1.88
CA THR A 58 5.22 15.74 -3.17
C THR A 58 4.97 17.24 -3.05
N GLY A 59 4.29 17.68 -1.99
CA GLY A 59 4.12 19.11 -1.69
C GLY A 59 5.46 19.83 -1.48
N TYR A 60 6.40 19.21 -0.77
CA TYR A 60 7.74 19.75 -0.57
C TYR A 60 8.55 19.79 -1.88
N LEU A 61 8.53 18.72 -2.66
CA LEU A 61 9.23 18.65 -3.95
C LEU A 61 8.69 19.68 -4.96
N LEU A 62 7.38 19.93 -4.96
CA LEU A 62 6.77 20.96 -5.80
C LEU A 62 7.16 22.38 -5.37
N HIS A 63 7.45 22.61 -4.08
CA HIS A 63 7.92 23.91 -3.60
C HIS A 63 9.26 24.32 -4.24
N TRP A 64 10.11 23.34 -4.60
CA TRP A 64 11.39 23.61 -5.26
C TRP A 64 11.27 24.05 -6.72
N PHE A 65 10.06 23.96 -7.30
CA PHE A 65 9.75 24.44 -8.65
C PHE A 65 8.72 25.58 -8.60
N PRO A 66 9.09 26.76 -8.10
CA PRO A 66 8.17 27.89 -7.98
C PRO A 66 7.64 28.29 -9.35
N ALA A 67 6.32 28.38 -9.47
CA ALA A 67 5.69 28.91 -10.68
C ALA A 67 5.73 30.44 -10.69
N GLN A 68 5.65 31.00 -11.90
CA GLN A 68 5.61 32.45 -12.13
C GLN A 68 4.36 33.10 -11.51
N ILE A 69 3.31 32.32 -11.22
CA ILE A 69 2.05 32.78 -10.61
C ILE A 69 1.75 31.93 -9.37
N SER A 70 1.52 32.57 -8.22
CA SER A 70 1.10 31.89 -6.99
C SER A 70 -0.16 31.05 -7.21
N GLY A 71 -0.12 29.78 -6.80
CA GLY A 71 -1.22 28.83 -7.00
C GLY A 71 -1.22 28.11 -8.36
N THR A 72 -0.25 28.40 -9.23
CA THR A 72 -0.01 27.60 -10.45
C THR A 72 1.19 26.69 -10.25
N TYR A 73 1.26 25.62 -11.03
CA TYR A 73 2.41 24.70 -11.06
C TYR A 73 3.07 24.77 -12.42
N THR A 74 4.40 24.77 -12.45
CA THR A 74 5.13 24.68 -13.72
C THR A 74 4.94 23.27 -14.28
N ALA A 75 4.66 23.16 -15.59
CA ALA A 75 4.47 21.86 -16.24
C ALA A 75 5.70 20.94 -16.06
N ILE A 76 6.90 21.54 -16.06
CA ILE A 76 8.17 20.83 -15.87
C ILE A 76 8.29 20.32 -14.42
N GLY A 77 7.99 21.16 -13.41
CA GLY A 77 8.02 20.74 -12.01
C GLY A 77 7.03 19.61 -11.72
N PHE A 78 5.82 19.69 -12.29
CA PHE A 78 4.83 18.62 -12.18
C PHE A 78 5.33 17.30 -12.78
N LEU A 79 5.90 17.33 -13.99
CA LEU A 79 6.44 16.13 -14.65
C LEU A 79 7.62 15.52 -13.89
N VAL A 80 8.50 16.33 -13.33
CA VAL A 80 9.65 15.86 -12.52
C VAL A 80 9.16 15.17 -11.25
N VAL A 81 8.24 15.79 -10.51
CA VAL A 81 7.69 15.21 -9.28
C VAL A 81 6.89 13.95 -9.59
N LEU A 82 6.09 13.95 -10.65
CA LEU A 82 5.38 12.76 -11.14
C LEU A 82 6.37 11.63 -11.48
N GLY A 83 7.47 11.95 -12.15
CA GLY A 83 8.52 10.99 -12.49
C GLY A 83 9.20 10.38 -11.26
N ILE A 84 9.50 11.20 -10.24
CA ILE A 84 10.07 10.73 -8.96
C ILE A 84 9.10 9.77 -8.26
N VAL A 85 7.82 10.14 -8.15
CA VAL A 85 6.79 9.31 -7.53
C VAL A 85 6.58 8.01 -8.32
N ALA A 86 6.49 8.09 -9.64
CA ALA A 86 6.36 6.91 -10.50
C ALA A 86 7.57 5.98 -10.35
N GLY A 87 8.78 6.52 -10.32
CA GLY A 87 10.00 5.75 -10.08
C GLY A 87 10.00 5.06 -8.71
N ALA A 88 9.60 5.76 -7.65
CA ALA A 88 9.48 5.18 -6.32
C ALA A 88 8.45 4.02 -6.26
N VAL A 89 7.32 4.17 -6.96
CA VAL A 89 6.30 3.11 -7.08
C VAL A 89 6.86 1.91 -7.85
N ILE A 90 7.49 2.13 -9.01
CA ILE A 90 8.11 1.05 -9.79
C ILE A 90 9.17 0.32 -8.97
N LEU A 91 9.99 1.04 -8.21
CA LEU A 91 11.00 0.45 -7.32
C LEU A 91 10.36 -0.37 -6.20
N SER A 92 9.24 0.09 -5.64
CA SER A 92 8.47 -0.68 -4.65
C SER A 92 7.88 -1.97 -5.25
N LEU A 93 7.37 -1.92 -6.48
CA LEU A 93 6.94 -3.11 -7.21
C LEU A 93 8.11 -4.06 -7.52
N ALA A 94 9.27 -3.53 -7.89
CA ALA A 94 10.48 -4.33 -8.13
C ALA A 94 10.98 -5.01 -6.85
N ALA A 95 10.90 -4.34 -5.69
CA ALA A 95 11.21 -4.94 -4.40
C ALA A 95 10.27 -6.11 -4.07
N LEU A 96 9.02 -6.08 -4.57
CA LEU A 96 8.07 -7.18 -4.42
C LEU A 96 8.49 -8.44 -5.20
N PHE A 97 9.18 -8.29 -6.34
CA PHE A 97 9.76 -9.43 -7.07
C PHE A 97 10.94 -10.08 -6.35
N VAL A 98 11.61 -9.35 -5.45
CA VAL A 98 12.74 -9.83 -4.66
C VAL A 98 12.27 -10.55 -3.39
N LEU A 99 11.07 -10.24 -2.89
CA LEU A 99 10.47 -10.96 -1.77
C LEU A 99 10.08 -12.37 -2.22
N GLN A 100 10.79 -13.38 -1.69
CA GLN A 100 10.39 -14.78 -1.86
C GLN A 100 8.96 -14.98 -1.31
N PRO A 101 8.12 -15.79 -1.96
CA PRO A 101 6.80 -16.12 -1.43
C PRO A 101 6.95 -16.68 0.00
N PHE A 102 6.00 -16.33 0.89
CA PHE A 102 6.01 -16.75 2.28
C PHE A 102 6.37 -18.24 2.40
N SER A 103 7.40 -18.53 3.20
CA SER A 103 7.89 -19.90 3.38
C SER A 103 6.72 -20.80 3.81
N PRO A 104 6.55 -21.99 3.18
CA PRO A 104 5.44 -22.91 3.49
C PRO A 104 5.38 -23.32 4.97
N GLU A 105 6.46 -23.11 5.72
CA GLU A 105 6.53 -23.34 7.16
C GLU A 105 5.62 -22.40 7.95
N ILE A 106 5.54 -21.10 7.58
CA ILE A 106 4.66 -20.12 8.26
C ILE A 106 3.19 -20.40 7.93
N MET A 107 2.89 -20.90 6.73
CA MET A 107 1.53 -21.36 6.38
C MET A 107 1.14 -22.63 7.16
N LYS A 108 2.10 -23.51 7.45
CA LYS A 108 1.88 -24.74 8.24
C LYS A 108 1.69 -24.45 9.73
N GLU A 109 2.42 -23.48 10.27
CA GLU A 109 2.31 -23.05 11.68
C GLU A 109 0.99 -22.31 11.95
N GLY A 110 0.56 -21.41 11.05
CA GLY A 110 -0.75 -20.75 11.12
C GLY A 110 -1.92 -21.74 11.02
N GLY A 111 -1.83 -22.73 10.11
CA GLY A 111 -2.83 -23.79 9.98
C GLY A 111 -2.88 -24.74 11.20
N GLY A 112 -1.74 -24.99 11.83
CA GLY A 112 -1.64 -25.78 13.07
C GLY A 112 -2.31 -25.10 14.26
N ILE A 113 -2.12 -23.78 14.41
CA ILE A 113 -2.74 -22.97 15.47
C ILE A 113 -4.26 -22.89 15.30
N VAL A 114 -4.76 -22.72 14.06
CA VAL A 114 -6.21 -22.70 13.78
C VAL A 114 -6.85 -24.06 14.06
N THR A 115 -6.18 -25.16 13.71
CA THR A 115 -6.68 -26.53 13.96
C THR A 115 -6.70 -26.86 15.45
N GLN A 116 -5.66 -26.45 16.20
CA GLN A 116 -5.62 -26.60 17.66
C GLN A 116 -6.70 -25.78 18.36
N CYS A 117 -6.92 -24.52 17.99
CA CYS A 117 -7.96 -23.70 18.63
C CYS A 117 -9.38 -24.20 18.32
N LYS A 118 -9.61 -24.78 17.13
CA LYS A 118 -10.91 -25.40 16.80
C LYS A 118 -11.16 -26.69 17.58
N ALA A 119 -10.10 -27.44 17.91
CA ALA A 119 -10.19 -28.65 18.73
C ALA A 119 -10.48 -28.34 20.21
N THR A 120 -9.95 -27.23 20.74
CA THR A 120 -10.19 -26.84 22.14
C THR A 120 -11.55 -26.18 22.37
N ARG A 121 -12.21 -25.67 21.33
CA ARG A 121 -13.55 -25.07 21.42
C ARG A 121 -14.70 -26.09 21.40
N HIS A 122 -14.40 -27.37 21.16
CA HIS A 122 -15.38 -28.47 21.12
C HIS A 122 -15.23 -29.47 22.30
N ARG A 123 -14.45 -29.12 23.32
CA ARG A 123 -14.49 -29.76 24.66
C ARG A 123 -15.08 -28.79 25.67
#